data_AF-A0A958BVZ6-F1
#
_entry.id   AF-A0A958BVZ6-F1
#
_cell.length_a   1.000
_cell.length_b   1.000
_cell.length_c   1.000
_cell.angle_alpha   90.00
_cell.angle_beta   90.00
_cell.angle_gamma   90.00
#
_symmetry.space_group_name_H-M   'P 1'
#
loop_
_entity.id
_entity.type
_entity.pdbx_description
1 polymer ?
#
loop_
_entity_poly.entity_id
_entity_poly.type
_entity_poly.pdbx_seq_one_letter_code
_entity_poly.pdbx_strand_id
1 'polypeptide(L)'
;MPSQTQSLENGWMTYPHVTWRRFVFKLPLYLWRLGLGRLLPSNFLVLTTTGRKSGLPRHTMLEHGRINDCFYIGSGWGRQSDWARNLAAQPLATVQTARTQAISVRAGQSLDATELSQVYQAVQGHSPAWQEYLAAWKVEDTEADFIAANQDGRLLTYRLEPVTAVTPPPLPLDLRWVWGWVLGGLAFVLAVALVRHSQD
;
A
#
# COMPACT_ATOMS: atom_id res chain seq x y z
N MET A 1 -33.89 13.99 1.32
CA MET A 1 -32.44 13.74 1.38
C MET A 1 -32.19 12.49 2.21
N PRO A 2 -32.07 11.30 1.61
CA PRO A 2 -31.80 10.08 2.35
C PRO A 2 -30.30 10.00 2.68
N SER A 3 -30.01 9.65 3.94
CA SER A 3 -28.68 9.46 4.52
C SER A 3 -27.84 8.44 3.75
N GLN A 4 -26.66 8.86 3.29
CA GLN A 4 -25.67 8.10 2.50
C GLN A 4 -25.03 6.89 3.22
N THR A 5 -25.60 6.41 4.32
CA THR A 5 -24.96 5.45 5.22
C THR A 5 -25.31 3.98 4.90
N GLN A 6 -26.34 3.71 4.08
CA GLN A 6 -26.90 2.35 3.93
C GLN A 6 -26.29 1.48 2.82
N SER A 7 -25.45 1.98 1.91
CA SER A 7 -24.94 1.17 0.78
C SER A 7 -23.59 0.47 1.02
N LEU A 8 -23.09 0.42 2.25
CA LEU A 8 -21.75 -0.13 2.57
C LEU A 8 -21.77 -1.57 3.14
N GLU A 9 -22.92 -2.24 3.23
CA GLU A 9 -23.03 -3.45 4.04
C GLU A 9 -22.50 -4.76 3.40
N ASN A 10 -22.34 -4.87 2.08
CA ASN A 10 -22.17 -6.19 1.44
C ASN A 10 -20.96 -6.34 0.47
N GLY A 11 -19.92 -5.52 0.56
CA GLY A 11 -18.75 -5.57 -0.34
C GLY A 11 -17.43 -5.95 0.35
N TRP A 12 -16.47 -6.52 -0.40
CA TRP A 12 -15.10 -6.81 0.09
C TRP A 12 -14.34 -5.56 0.57
N MET A 13 -14.81 -4.35 0.22
CA MET A 13 -14.28 -3.05 0.62
C MET A 13 -15.06 -2.34 1.74
N THR A 14 -15.96 -3.01 2.47
CA THR A 14 -16.49 -2.44 3.72
C THR A 14 -15.30 -2.17 4.67
N TYR A 15 -15.13 -0.92 5.12
CA TYR A 15 -14.04 -0.53 6.02
C TYR A 15 -14.04 -1.48 7.23
N PRO A 16 -12.96 -2.24 7.48
CA PRO A 16 -13.05 -3.41 8.34
C PRO A 16 -13.25 -3.01 9.81
N HIS A 17 -14.51 -2.97 10.24
CA HIS A 17 -14.91 -2.94 11.63
C HIS A 17 -14.75 -4.36 12.21
N VAL A 18 -13.50 -4.67 12.61
CA VAL A 18 -13.03 -5.77 13.49
C VAL A 18 -13.29 -7.22 13.01
N THR A 19 -12.27 -7.94 12.48
CA THR A 19 -12.15 -9.44 12.34
C THR A 19 -10.77 -9.85 11.75
N TRP A 20 -10.45 -11.17 11.74
CA TRP A 20 -9.25 -11.85 11.20
C TRP A 20 -8.71 -11.32 9.85
N ARG A 21 -9.57 -10.71 9.03
CA ARG A 21 -9.22 -9.97 7.81
C ARG A 21 -8.08 -8.95 8.00
N ARG A 22 -7.93 -8.35 9.20
CA ARG A 22 -6.79 -7.46 9.52
C ARG A 22 -5.43 -8.15 9.38
N PHE A 23 -5.34 -9.45 9.62
CA PHE A 23 -4.08 -10.19 9.50
C PHE A 23 -3.68 -10.36 8.03
N VAL A 24 -4.65 -10.60 7.14
CA VAL A 24 -4.41 -10.71 5.69
C VAL A 24 -3.89 -9.39 5.12
N PHE A 25 -4.54 -8.26 5.44
CA PHE A 25 -4.08 -6.95 4.96
C PHE A 25 -2.72 -6.52 5.54
N LYS A 26 -2.30 -7.10 6.66
CA LYS A 26 -0.98 -6.87 7.25
C LYS A 26 0.08 -7.85 6.76
N LEU A 27 -0.31 -8.97 6.14
CA LEU A 27 0.62 -10.00 5.66
C LEU A 27 1.69 -9.43 4.71
N PRO A 28 1.35 -8.61 3.69
CA PRO A 28 2.36 -7.98 2.84
C PRO A 28 3.36 -7.12 3.62
N LEU A 29 2.89 -6.42 4.66
CA LEU A 29 3.76 -5.59 5.51
C LEU A 29 4.71 -6.45 6.37
N TYR A 30 4.27 -7.62 6.84
CA TYR A 30 5.14 -8.55 7.56
C TYR A 30 6.17 -9.21 6.63
N LEU A 31 5.77 -9.63 5.42
CA LEU A 31 6.71 -10.11 4.40
C LEU A 31 7.77 -9.05 4.09
N TRP A 32 7.35 -7.79 3.99
CA TRP A 32 8.29 -6.67 3.86
C TRP A 32 9.30 -6.64 5.02
N ARG A 33 8.84 -6.61 6.27
CA ARG A 33 9.71 -6.57 7.47
C ARG A 33 10.64 -7.77 7.62
N LEU A 34 10.27 -8.92 7.05
CA LEU A 34 11.12 -10.13 6.96
C LEU A 34 12.21 -10.03 5.88
N GLY A 35 12.22 -8.98 5.07
CA GLY A 35 13.12 -8.82 3.93
C GLY A 35 12.63 -9.51 2.66
N LEU A 36 11.41 -10.03 2.63
CA LEU A 36 10.80 -10.72 1.50
C LEU A 36 10.05 -9.78 0.55
N GLY A 37 10.31 -8.47 0.61
CA GLY A 37 9.63 -7.48 -0.25
C GLY A 37 9.74 -7.78 -1.76
N ARG A 38 10.80 -8.46 -2.21
CA ARG A 38 10.98 -8.88 -3.61
C ARG A 38 9.99 -9.96 -4.09
N LEU A 39 9.30 -10.65 -3.17
CA LEU A 39 8.24 -11.61 -3.51
C LEU A 39 6.89 -10.93 -3.74
N LEU A 40 6.74 -9.66 -3.33
CA LEU A 40 5.53 -8.90 -3.56
C LEU A 40 5.47 -8.43 -5.03
N PRO A 41 4.25 -8.25 -5.59
CA PRO A 41 4.08 -7.66 -6.90
C PRO A 41 4.81 -6.32 -7.03
N SER A 42 5.35 -6.01 -8.21
CA SER A 42 6.20 -4.83 -8.40
C SER A 42 5.46 -3.50 -8.33
N ASN A 43 4.13 -3.51 -8.41
CA ASN A 43 3.27 -2.35 -8.23
C ASN A 43 2.92 -2.10 -6.76
N PHE A 44 3.55 -2.78 -5.81
CA PHE A 44 3.35 -2.52 -4.38
C PHE A 44 4.43 -1.59 -3.83
N LEU A 45 4.01 -0.64 -2.99
CA LEU A 45 4.89 0.21 -2.21
C LEU A 45 4.47 0.27 -0.74
N VAL A 46 5.44 0.53 0.13
CA VAL A 46 5.21 0.92 1.51
C VAL A 46 5.22 2.44 1.57
N LEU A 47 4.08 3.03 1.91
CA LEU A 47 3.95 4.44 2.23
C LEU A 47 4.11 4.65 3.73
N THR A 48 5.07 5.49 4.12
CA THR A 48 5.24 5.94 5.50
C THR A 48 4.79 7.38 5.66
N THR A 49 3.80 7.59 6.51
CA THR A 49 3.22 8.92 6.83
C THR A 49 3.45 9.28 8.28
N THR A 50 3.42 10.58 8.59
CA THR A 50 3.38 11.06 9.99
C THR A 50 1.97 10.92 10.54
N GLY A 51 1.78 10.18 11.62
CA GLY A 51 0.47 10.05 12.26
C GLY A 51 -0.01 11.38 12.81
N ARG A 52 -1.06 11.97 12.21
CA ARG A 52 -1.54 13.33 12.54
C ARG A 52 -1.86 13.60 14.01
N LYS A 53 -2.23 12.55 14.76
CA LYS A 53 -2.53 12.64 16.20
C LYS A 53 -1.34 12.33 17.09
N SER A 54 -0.43 11.47 16.63
CA SER A 54 0.63 10.90 17.48
C SER A 54 2.03 11.41 17.15
N GLY A 55 2.23 12.04 15.99
CA GLY A 55 3.57 12.34 15.43
C GLY A 55 4.36 11.11 14.96
N LEU A 56 4.00 9.91 15.43
CA LEU A 56 4.71 8.67 15.08
C LEU A 56 4.57 8.25 13.61
N PRO A 57 5.58 7.60 13.02
CA PRO A 57 5.51 7.01 11.68
C PRO A 57 4.40 5.96 11.57
N ARG A 58 3.67 5.97 10.45
CA ARG A 58 2.58 5.03 10.12
C ARG A 58 2.83 4.44 8.75
N HIS A 59 2.91 3.12 8.67
CA HIS A 59 3.24 2.39 7.45
C HIS A 59 1.98 1.75 6.87
N THR A 60 1.76 1.95 5.57
CA THR A 60 0.66 1.36 4.82
C THR A 60 1.21 0.76 3.53
N MET A 61 0.86 -0.51 3.25
CA MET A 61 1.14 -1.11 1.95
C MET A 61 0.04 -0.71 0.97
N LEU A 62 0.42 -0.19 -0.20
CA LEU A 62 -0.49 0.29 -1.23
C LEU A 62 -0.02 -0.19 -2.60
N GLU A 63 -0.98 -0.35 -3.51
CA GLU A 63 -0.67 -0.43 -4.93
C GLU A 63 -0.36 0.96 -5.48
N HIS A 64 0.52 1.02 -6.47
CA HIS A 64 0.92 2.25 -7.12
C HIS A 64 1.04 2.09 -8.64
N GLY A 65 0.72 3.18 -9.35
CA GLY A 65 1.23 3.44 -10.69
C GLY A 65 2.56 4.19 -10.61
N ARG A 66 3.39 4.10 -11.64
CA ARG A 66 4.58 4.94 -11.78
C ARG A 66 4.58 5.55 -13.18
N ILE A 67 4.67 6.88 -13.23
CA ILE A 67 4.82 7.64 -14.47
C ILE A 67 6.02 8.55 -14.26
N ASN A 68 7.05 8.37 -15.09
CA ASN A 68 8.36 8.99 -14.91
C ASN A 68 8.92 8.70 -13.49
N ASP A 69 9.27 9.74 -12.74
CA ASP A 69 9.77 9.65 -11.37
C ASP A 69 8.71 9.84 -10.30
N CYS A 70 7.45 10.02 -10.69
CA CYS A 70 6.34 10.19 -9.74
C CYS A 70 5.61 8.85 -9.50
N PHE A 71 5.21 8.64 -8.25
CA PHE A 71 4.33 7.53 -7.89
C PHE A 71 2.89 8.02 -7.77
N TYR A 72 1.94 7.21 -8.19
CA TYR A 72 0.52 7.54 -8.12
C TYR A 72 -0.19 6.48 -7.28
N ILE A 73 -0.91 6.93 -6.25
CA ILE A 73 -1.65 6.04 -5.34
C ILE A 73 -3.11 6.48 -5.27
N GLY A 74 -4.03 5.52 -5.20
CA GLY A 74 -5.47 5.77 -5.05
C GLY A 74 -5.97 5.40 -3.65
N SER A 75 -6.88 6.20 -3.09
CA SER A 75 -7.56 5.85 -1.84
C SER A 75 -8.85 5.09 -2.09
N GLY A 76 -8.79 3.76 -1.96
CA GLY A 76 -9.97 2.89 -2.04
C GLY A 76 -11.03 3.13 -0.95
N TRP A 77 -10.69 3.86 0.12
CA TRP A 77 -11.64 4.32 1.14
C TRP A 77 -11.74 5.87 1.20
N GLY A 78 -11.36 6.56 0.13
CA GLY A 78 -11.51 8.01 0.01
C GLY A 78 -10.85 8.76 1.18
N ARG A 79 -11.54 9.78 1.71
CA ARG A 79 -11.05 10.61 2.84
C ARG A 79 -11.01 9.89 4.19
N GLN A 80 -11.55 8.68 4.29
CA GLN A 80 -11.62 7.93 5.55
C GLN A 80 -10.31 7.18 5.84
N SER A 81 -9.52 6.87 4.82
CA SER A 81 -8.20 6.25 4.95
C SER A 81 -7.29 7.06 5.89
N ASP A 82 -6.76 6.40 6.93
CA ASP A 82 -5.91 7.09 7.89
C ASP A 82 -4.64 7.66 7.27
N TRP A 83 -4.04 6.96 6.29
CA TRP A 83 -2.89 7.46 5.55
C TRP A 83 -3.23 8.71 4.73
N ALA A 84 -4.41 8.77 4.11
CA ALA A 84 -4.88 9.94 3.35
C ALA A 84 -5.09 11.14 4.30
N ARG A 85 -5.68 10.91 5.47
CA ARG A 85 -5.84 11.94 6.51
C ARG A 85 -4.51 12.39 7.10
N ASN A 86 -3.52 11.50 7.17
CA ASN A 86 -2.18 11.87 7.59
C ASN A 86 -1.49 12.74 6.54
N LEU A 87 -1.58 12.39 5.25
CA LEU A 87 -1.03 13.18 4.15
C LEU A 87 -1.68 14.56 4.05
N ALA A 88 -3.00 14.67 4.29
CA ALA A 88 -3.69 15.95 4.33
C ALA A 88 -3.18 16.87 5.46
N ALA A 89 -2.72 16.32 6.58
CA ALA A 89 -2.13 17.08 7.68
C ALA A 89 -0.63 17.37 7.49
N GLN A 90 0.10 16.43 6.89
CA GLN A 90 1.52 16.55 6.59
C GLN A 90 1.82 15.83 5.25
N PRO A 91 2.01 16.58 4.15
CA PRO A 91 2.15 15.98 2.82
C PRO A 91 3.51 15.30 2.59
N LEU A 92 4.48 15.46 3.49
CA LEU A 92 5.77 14.79 3.42
C LEU A 92 5.68 13.34 3.90
N ALA A 93 6.14 12.41 3.07
CA ALA A 93 6.08 10.98 3.31
C ALA A 93 7.29 10.26 2.71
N THR A 94 7.42 8.97 3.02
CA THR A 94 8.52 8.14 2.51
C THR A 94 7.93 6.95 1.80
N VAL A 95 8.47 6.67 0.61
CA VAL A 95 8.06 5.54 -0.22
C VAL A 95 9.18 4.52 -0.25
N GLN A 96 8.85 3.25 -0.08
CA GLN A 96 9.74 2.14 -0.37
C GLN A 96 9.09 1.20 -1.39
N THR A 97 9.85 0.82 -2.41
CA THR A 97 9.46 -0.23 -3.35
C THR A 97 10.47 -1.35 -3.28
N ALA A 98 10.12 -2.58 -3.68
CA ALA A 98 11.03 -3.70 -3.64
C ALA A 98 12.31 -3.52 -4.50
N ARG A 99 12.28 -2.54 -5.42
CA ARG A 99 13.32 -2.29 -6.42
C ARG A 99 14.16 -1.04 -6.14
N THR A 100 13.68 -0.12 -5.30
CA THR A 100 14.36 1.15 -5.01
C THR A 100 14.68 1.28 -3.53
N GLN A 101 15.66 2.11 -3.21
CA GLN A 101 15.84 2.58 -1.85
C GLN A 101 14.64 3.42 -1.40
N ALA A 102 14.59 3.76 -0.11
CA ALA A 102 13.58 4.65 0.42
C ALA A 102 13.71 6.04 -0.22
N ILE A 103 12.60 6.59 -0.72
CA ILE A 103 12.54 7.89 -1.40
C ILE A 103 11.65 8.81 -0.57
N SER A 104 12.17 9.98 -0.23
CA SER A 104 11.38 11.08 0.32
C SER A 104 10.45 11.63 -0.75
N VAL A 105 9.16 11.78 -0.45
CA VAL A 105 8.15 12.28 -1.39
C VAL A 105 7.26 13.35 -0.76
N ARG A 106 6.69 14.19 -1.61
CA ARG A 106 5.59 15.10 -1.28
C ARG A 106 4.33 14.64 -2.00
N ALA A 107 3.24 14.50 -1.25
CA ALA A 107 1.93 14.16 -1.79
C ALA A 107 1.17 15.40 -2.25
N GLY A 108 0.57 15.32 -3.45
CA GLY A 108 -0.35 16.33 -4.02
C GLY A 108 -1.59 15.66 -4.62
N GLN A 109 -2.76 16.32 -4.49
CA GLN A 109 -4.06 15.83 -4.98
C GLN A 109 -4.56 16.55 -6.24
N SER A 110 -3.94 17.68 -6.62
CA SER A 110 -4.39 18.50 -7.75
C SER A 110 -3.82 17.94 -9.05
N LEU A 111 -4.45 16.88 -9.56
CA LEU A 111 -4.13 16.27 -10.84
C LEU A 111 -5.04 16.87 -11.92
N ASP A 112 -4.47 17.21 -13.08
CA ASP A 112 -5.28 17.59 -14.23
C ASP A 112 -5.90 16.36 -14.92
N ALA A 113 -6.84 16.58 -15.84
CA ALA A 113 -7.52 15.50 -16.54
C ALA A 113 -6.56 14.65 -17.40
N THR A 114 -5.48 15.24 -17.90
CA THR A 114 -4.46 14.54 -18.70
C THR A 114 -3.61 13.63 -17.83
N GLU A 115 -3.18 14.08 -16.67
CA GLU A 115 -2.48 13.25 -15.68
C GLU A 115 -3.38 12.11 -15.19
N LEU A 116 -4.66 12.38 -14.92
CA LEU A 116 -5.62 11.34 -14.50
C LEU A 116 -5.85 10.29 -15.60
N SER A 117 -5.91 10.71 -16.87
CA SER A 117 -5.93 9.82 -18.03
C SER A 117 -4.69 8.91 -18.07
N GLN A 118 -3.50 9.47 -17.90
CA GLN A 118 -2.26 8.69 -17.87
C GLN A 118 -2.23 7.70 -16.70
N VAL A 119 -2.72 8.11 -15.52
CA VAL A 119 -2.83 7.23 -14.35
C VAL A 119 -3.80 6.09 -14.63
N TYR A 120 -4.96 6.39 -15.20
CA TYR A 120 -5.95 5.39 -15.58
C TYR A 120 -5.32 4.33 -16.50
N GLN A 121 -4.67 4.75 -17.58
CA GLN A 121 -4.02 3.86 -18.53
C GLN A 121 -2.87 3.04 -17.90
N ALA A 122 -2.12 3.64 -16.97
CA ALA A 122 -1.01 2.97 -16.31
C ALA A 122 -1.46 1.91 -15.28
N VAL A 123 -2.63 2.08 -14.67
CA VAL A 123 -3.12 1.19 -13.61
C VAL A 123 -4.13 0.16 -14.14
N GLN A 124 -4.93 0.53 -15.15
CA GLN A 124 -5.91 -0.35 -15.77
C GLN A 124 -5.23 -1.63 -16.28
N GLY A 125 -5.79 -2.79 -15.92
CA GLY A 125 -5.28 -4.11 -16.31
C GLY A 125 -4.00 -4.59 -15.58
N HIS A 126 -3.33 -3.73 -14.81
CA HIS A 126 -2.10 -4.06 -14.08
C HIS A 126 -2.32 -4.24 -12.58
N SER A 127 -3.41 -3.71 -12.05
CA SER A 127 -3.79 -3.83 -10.63
C SER A 127 -4.81 -4.96 -10.44
N PRO A 128 -4.50 -6.00 -9.63
CA PRO A 128 -5.47 -7.04 -9.29
C PRO A 128 -6.64 -6.50 -8.44
N ALA A 129 -6.45 -5.35 -7.78
CA ALA A 129 -7.48 -4.68 -6.98
C ALA A 129 -8.29 -3.63 -7.77
N TRP A 130 -8.00 -3.40 -9.06
CA TRP A 130 -8.57 -2.32 -9.86
C TRP A 130 -10.10 -2.36 -9.93
N GLN A 131 -10.65 -3.52 -10.32
CA GLN A 131 -12.09 -3.69 -10.47
C GLN A 131 -12.82 -3.51 -9.14
N GLU A 132 -12.25 -4.04 -8.05
CA GLU A 132 -12.83 -3.88 -6.72
C GLU A 132 -12.75 -2.43 -6.23
N TYR A 133 -11.66 -1.72 -6.55
CA TYR A 133 -11.45 -0.31 -6.22
C TYR A 133 -12.49 0.58 -6.87
N LEU A 134 -12.75 0.39 -8.16
CA LEU A 134 -13.77 1.11 -8.91
C LEU A 134 -15.18 0.76 -8.41
N ALA A 135 -15.46 -0.53 -8.19
CA ALA A 135 -16.74 -1.01 -7.69
C ALA A 135 -17.10 -0.43 -6.32
N ALA A 136 -16.12 -0.27 -5.42
CA ALA A 136 -16.34 0.31 -4.09
C ALA A 136 -16.87 1.75 -4.13
N TRP A 137 -16.53 2.50 -5.18
CA TRP A 137 -16.99 3.88 -5.40
C TRP A 137 -18.06 4.01 -6.47
N LYS A 138 -18.56 2.88 -6.98
CA LYS A 138 -19.50 2.83 -8.12
C LYS A 138 -18.99 3.66 -9.29
N VAL A 139 -17.68 3.58 -9.53
CA VAL A 139 -17.03 4.19 -10.69
C VAL A 139 -17.03 3.14 -11.79
N GLU A 140 -17.52 3.49 -12.96
CA GLU A 140 -17.42 2.64 -14.14
C GLU A 140 -15.96 2.55 -14.57
N ASP A 141 -15.52 1.39 -15.05
CA ASP A 141 -14.17 1.20 -15.62
C ASP A 141 -14.08 1.87 -17.01
N THR A 142 -14.25 3.19 -17.00
CA THR A 142 -14.09 4.09 -18.12
C THR A 142 -13.22 5.25 -17.69
N GLU A 143 -12.37 5.71 -18.61
CA GLU A 143 -11.46 6.84 -18.36
C GLU A 143 -12.24 8.11 -17.98
N ALA A 144 -13.37 8.36 -18.64
CA ALA A 144 -14.22 9.51 -18.39
C ALA A 144 -14.80 9.51 -16.97
N ASP A 145 -15.35 8.38 -16.48
CA ASP A 145 -15.90 8.32 -15.13
C ASP A 145 -14.79 8.30 -14.06
N PHE A 146 -13.62 7.72 -14.35
CA PHE A 146 -12.47 7.81 -13.45
C PHE A 146 -12.00 9.26 -13.23
N ILE A 147 -11.92 10.05 -14.32
CA ILE A 147 -11.56 11.48 -14.24
C ILE A 147 -12.63 12.25 -13.46
N ALA A 148 -13.90 12.08 -13.83
CA ALA A 148 -15.02 12.75 -13.16
C ALA A 148 -15.07 12.40 -11.66
N ALA A 149 -14.86 11.13 -11.31
CA ALA A 149 -14.85 10.68 -9.92
C ALA A 149 -13.73 11.30 -9.09
N ASN A 150 -12.55 11.56 -9.68
CA ASN A 150 -11.48 12.29 -9.00
C ASN A 150 -11.80 13.79 -8.85
N GLN A 151 -12.40 14.42 -9.87
CA GLN A 151 -12.79 15.84 -9.83
C GLN A 151 -13.89 16.12 -8.80
N ASP A 152 -14.88 15.24 -8.71
CA ASP A 152 -15.97 15.34 -7.74
C ASP A 152 -15.57 14.86 -6.32
N GLY A 153 -14.34 14.38 -6.16
CA GLY A 153 -13.78 13.92 -4.88
C GLY A 153 -14.33 12.57 -4.39
N ARG A 154 -15.00 11.81 -5.26
CA ARG A 154 -15.39 10.40 -5.00
C ARG A 154 -14.14 9.52 -4.90
N LEU A 155 -13.19 9.73 -5.80
CA LEU A 155 -11.87 9.11 -5.76
C LEU A 155 -10.81 10.13 -5.34
N LEU A 156 -9.82 9.66 -4.59
CA LEU A 156 -8.65 10.48 -4.25
C LEU A 156 -7.41 9.81 -4.79
N THR A 157 -6.92 10.33 -5.90
CA THR A 157 -5.61 9.99 -6.43
C THR A 157 -4.58 10.99 -5.91
N TYR A 158 -3.44 10.48 -5.46
CA TYR A 158 -2.31 11.29 -5.01
C TYR A 158 -1.14 11.07 -5.94
N ARG A 159 -0.54 12.17 -6.39
CA ARG A 159 0.81 12.19 -6.95
C ARG A 159 1.81 12.31 -5.82
N LEU A 160 2.78 11.41 -5.78
CA LEU A 160 3.91 11.43 -4.86
C LEU A 160 5.16 11.82 -5.66
N GLU A 161 5.59 13.06 -5.47
CA GLU A 161 6.75 13.62 -6.15
C GLU A 161 8.00 13.49 -5.28
N PRO A 162 9.12 12.97 -5.81
CA PRO A 162 10.38 12.90 -5.06
C PRO A 162 10.85 14.28 -4.60
N VAL A 163 11.30 14.36 -3.35
CA VAL A 163 11.83 15.59 -2.74
C VAL A 163 13.05 15.29 -1.86
N THR A 164 13.85 16.30 -1.55
CA THR A 164 15.01 16.18 -0.64
C THR A 164 14.68 16.53 0.81
N ALA A 165 13.41 16.88 1.10
CA ALA A 165 12.98 17.23 2.45
C ALA A 165 13.08 16.04 3.42
N VAL A 166 13.20 16.36 4.71
CA VAL A 166 13.16 15.37 5.79
C VAL A 166 11.77 14.77 5.86
N THR A 167 11.69 13.45 5.76
CA THR A 167 10.46 12.66 5.83
C THR A 167 10.54 11.66 6.98
N PRO A 168 9.42 11.06 7.40
CA PRO A 168 9.42 10.01 8.43
C PRO A 168 10.40 8.88 8.09
N PRO A 169 10.99 8.18 9.07
CA PRO A 169 11.88 7.06 8.78
C PRO A 169 11.15 5.93 8.01
N PRO A 170 11.82 5.27 7.05
CA PRO A 170 11.23 4.13 6.34
C PRO A 170 10.91 2.96 7.29
N LEU A 171 10.05 2.05 6.85
CA LEU A 171 9.75 0.81 7.57
C LEU A 171 11.02 -0.06 7.65
N PRO A 172 11.50 -0.39 8.87
CA PRO A 172 12.70 -1.21 9.03
C PRO A 172 12.42 -2.69 8.70
N LEU A 173 13.51 -3.42 8.44
CA LEU A 173 13.52 -4.87 8.24
C LEU A 173 13.79 -5.61 9.55
N ASP A 174 13.04 -5.22 10.58
CA ASP A 174 13.26 -5.58 11.98
C ASP A 174 12.83 -7.02 12.34
N LEU A 175 12.24 -7.76 11.40
CA LEU A 175 11.89 -9.17 11.58
C LEU A 175 12.91 -10.14 10.97
N ARG A 176 14.01 -9.66 10.37
CA ARG A 176 15.02 -10.53 9.73
C ARG A 176 15.66 -11.56 10.66
N TRP A 177 15.71 -11.29 11.97
CA TRP A 177 16.25 -12.23 12.96
C TRP A 177 15.51 -13.57 13.00
N VAL A 178 14.24 -13.60 12.56
CA VAL A 178 13.43 -14.84 12.47
C VAL A 178 14.12 -15.89 11.59
N TRP A 179 14.83 -15.46 10.54
CA TRP A 179 15.59 -16.38 9.68
C TRP A 179 16.71 -17.12 10.42
N GLY A 180 17.30 -16.53 11.44
CA GLY A 180 18.30 -17.21 12.28
C GLY A 180 17.72 -18.44 12.95
N TRP A 181 16.50 -18.34 13.47
CA TRP A 181 15.79 -19.48 14.07
C TRP A 181 15.36 -20.52 13.04
N VAL A 182 14.83 -20.07 11.89
CA VAL A 182 14.40 -20.99 10.82
C VAL A 182 15.59 -21.79 10.29
N LEU A 183 16.69 -21.13 9.96
CA LEU A 183 17.90 -21.79 9.44
C LEU A 183 18.57 -22.66 10.52
N GLY A 184 18.63 -22.19 11.77
CA GLY A 184 19.15 -22.97 12.90
C GLY A 184 18.33 -24.24 13.16
N GLY A 185 17.01 -24.15 13.12
CA GLY A 185 16.11 -25.30 13.28
C GLY A 185 16.22 -26.30 12.13
N LEU A 186 16.29 -25.83 10.88
CA LEU A 186 16.51 -26.70 9.72
C LEU A 186 17.85 -27.42 9.80
N ALA A 187 18.92 -26.71 10.17
CA ALA A 187 20.24 -27.30 10.38
C ALA A 187 20.22 -28.36 11.48
N PHE A 188 19.50 -28.11 12.58
CA PHE A 188 19.33 -29.09 13.67
C PHE A 188 18.61 -30.35 13.19
N VAL A 189 17.51 -30.22 12.46
CA VAL A 189 16.76 -31.36 11.90
C VAL A 189 17.63 -32.17 10.93
N LEU A 190 18.36 -31.49 10.04
CA LEU A 190 19.29 -32.15 9.12
C LEU A 190 20.41 -32.89 9.87
N ALA A 191 20.97 -32.29 10.92
CA ALA A 191 21.99 -32.94 11.74
C ALA A 191 21.47 -34.20 12.42
N VAL A 192 20.26 -34.16 12.99
CA VAL A 192 19.61 -35.34 13.61
C VAL A 192 19.37 -36.44 12.56
N ALA A 193 18.92 -36.08 11.35
CA ALA A 193 18.70 -37.03 10.27
C ALA A 193 20.02 -37.70 9.80
N LEU A 194 21.09 -36.92 9.64
CA LEU A 194 22.41 -37.43 9.25
C LEU A 194 23.00 -38.36 10.32
N VAL A 195 22.87 -38.00 11.61
CA VAL A 195 23.31 -38.86 12.71
C VAL A 195 22.56 -40.19 12.69
N ARG A 196 21.23 -40.18 12.50
CA ARG A 196 20.44 -41.43 12.37
C ARG A 196 20.88 -42.29 11.19
N HIS A 197 21.06 -41.67 10.02
CA HIS A 197 21.48 -42.41 8.82
C HIS A 197 22.89 -43.01 8.93
N SER A 198 23.78 -42.40 9.71
CA SER A 198 25.13 -42.95 9.94
C SER A 198 25.17 -44.17 10.88
N GLN A 199 24.06 -44.47 11.56
CA GLN A 199 23.93 -45.58 12.51
C GLN A 199 23.15 -46.77 11.94
N ASP A 200 22.61 -46.65 10.71
CA ASP A 200 21.95 -47.70 9.93
C ASP A 200 22.91 -48.28 8.87
#